data_AF-A0A971QK80-F1
#
_entry.id   AF-A0A971QK80-F1
#
_cell.length_a   1.000
_cell.length_b   1.000
_cell.length_c   1.000
_cell.angle_alpha   90.00
_cell.angle_beta   90.00
_cell.angle_gamma   90.00
#
_symmetry.space_group_name_H-M   'P 1'
#
loop_
_entity.id
_entity.type
_entity.pdbx_description
1 polymer ?
#
loop_
_entity_poly.entity_id
_entity_poly.type
_entity_poly.pdbx_seq_one_letter_code
_entity_poly.pdbx_strand_id
1 'polypeptide(L)'
;MKQKKCLELLESAQYVKKRGKVDRKIVMACRLENAKQAIGTIDPGCEIYGFTKGQFSLIDILEHCLDQIGPSDITVSTWSAASGDIRAAFRLMQENRIKSMRFIIDSSFKGRKPEFCKELLQKFGADCIRVSSVHAKFMTMKNDRYNLVIRTSMNLNNNPRFENFEISDDPELMSFMTEIVDEIWKTQKAHEGFECSRSANDNKFSTLFNNGSIVPAHPSDLITGKLA
;
A
#
# COMPACT_ATOMS: atom_id res chain seq x y z
N MET A 1 6.26 -30.47 18.15
CA MET A 1 7.49 -29.74 17.76
C MET A 1 7.24 -28.60 16.77
N LYS A 2 6.53 -28.82 15.63
CA LYS A 2 6.33 -27.77 14.60
C LYS A 2 5.45 -26.57 15.03
N GLN A 3 4.34 -26.82 15.71
CA GLN A 3 3.45 -25.77 16.21
C GLN A 3 4.13 -24.91 17.30
N LYS A 4 4.96 -25.55 18.14
CA LYS A 4 5.78 -24.88 19.16
C LYS A 4 6.83 -23.95 18.52
N LYS A 5 7.48 -24.38 17.42
CA LYS A 5 8.46 -23.56 16.70
C LYS A 5 7.82 -22.36 15.97
N CYS A 6 6.61 -22.50 15.43
CA CYS A 6 5.84 -21.36 14.92
C CYS A 6 5.41 -20.41 16.03
N LEU A 7 4.96 -20.93 17.18
CA LEU A 7 4.62 -20.10 18.35
C LEU A 7 5.84 -19.36 18.89
N GLU A 8 7.00 -20.02 19.01
CA GLU A 8 8.27 -19.40 19.43
C GLU A 8 8.75 -18.32 18.44
N LEU A 9 8.57 -18.51 17.12
CA LEU A 9 8.84 -17.48 16.10
C LEU A 9 7.86 -16.30 16.20
N LEU A 10 6.57 -16.56 16.45
CA LEU A 10 5.57 -15.51 16.64
C LEU A 10 5.77 -14.75 17.97
N GLU A 11 6.20 -15.43 19.03
CA GLU A 11 6.53 -14.85 20.33
C GLU A 11 7.82 -14.02 20.28
N SER A 12 8.84 -14.48 19.56
CA SER A 12 10.08 -13.72 19.35
C SER A 12 9.95 -12.57 18.35
N ALA A 13 8.97 -12.63 17.43
CA ALA A 13 8.66 -11.57 16.48
C ALA A 13 7.68 -10.52 17.03
N GLN A 14 7.40 -10.51 18.34
CA GLN A 14 6.56 -9.51 18.98
C GLN A 14 7.26 -8.14 19.01
N TYR A 15 7.19 -7.40 17.91
CA TYR A 15 7.45 -5.97 17.87
C TYR A 15 6.27 -5.22 18.50
N VAL A 16 6.01 -5.45 19.79
CA VAL A 16 4.95 -4.75 20.52
C VAL A 16 5.51 -3.41 20.98
N LYS A 17 5.34 -2.39 20.14
CA LYS A 17 5.52 -1.01 20.54
C LYS A 17 4.19 -0.37 20.90
N LYS A 18 4.15 0.25 22.08
CA LYS A 18 2.96 0.97 22.54
C LYS A 18 2.97 2.35 21.90
N ARG A 19 2.05 2.58 20.96
CA ARG A 19 1.66 3.95 20.58
C ARG A 19 0.97 4.60 21.78
N GLY A 20 1.26 5.88 22.02
CA GLY A 20 0.60 6.68 23.06
C GLY A 20 -0.92 6.76 22.84
N LYS A 21 -1.64 7.42 23.76
CA LYS A 21 -3.08 7.67 23.58
C LYS A 21 -3.28 8.55 22.34
N VAL A 22 -4.03 8.05 21.36
CA VAL A 22 -4.41 8.80 20.14
C VAL A 22 -5.93 8.86 20.08
N ASP A 23 -6.46 10.05 19.85
CA ASP A 23 -7.88 10.23 19.61
C ASP A 23 -8.20 9.81 18.18
N ARG A 24 -9.12 8.84 18.04
CA ARG A 24 -9.56 8.35 16.73
C ARG A 24 -10.83 9.06 16.29
N LYS A 25 -10.77 9.71 15.13
CA LYS A 25 -11.94 10.22 14.42
C LYS A 25 -12.61 9.10 13.63
N ILE A 26 -13.92 8.93 13.80
CA ILE A 26 -14.74 7.98 13.03
C ILE A 26 -15.55 8.72 11.98
N VAL A 27 -15.49 8.27 10.74
CA VAL A 27 -16.11 8.90 9.57
C VAL A 27 -17.05 7.93 8.87
N MET A 28 -18.26 8.39 8.53
CA MET A 28 -19.24 7.62 7.78
C MET A 28 -19.68 8.41 6.54
N ALA A 29 -18.94 8.29 5.44
CA ALA A 29 -19.22 8.98 4.18
C ALA A 29 -20.32 8.24 3.40
N CYS A 30 -21.57 8.46 3.79
CA CYS A 30 -22.69 7.62 3.38
C CYS A 30 -23.51 8.16 2.20
N ARG A 31 -23.33 9.43 1.78
CA ARG A 31 -24.20 10.04 0.75
C ARG A 31 -23.49 10.91 -0.28
N LEU A 32 -22.98 12.09 0.09
CA LEU A 32 -22.55 13.13 -0.87
C LEU A 32 -21.16 13.70 -0.61
N GLU A 33 -20.52 13.33 0.50
CA GLU A 33 -19.23 13.92 0.87
C GLU A 33 -18.12 13.44 -0.09
N ASN A 34 -17.34 14.40 -0.60
CA ASN A 34 -16.06 14.10 -1.20
C ASN A 34 -15.00 13.78 -0.12
N ALA A 35 -13.81 13.33 -0.54
CA ALA A 35 -12.74 12.94 0.37
C ALA A 35 -12.41 14.05 1.38
N LYS A 36 -12.31 15.31 0.93
CA LYS A 36 -12.02 16.47 1.78
C LYS A 36 -13.07 16.68 2.88
N GLN A 37 -14.35 16.62 2.53
CA GLN A 37 -15.45 16.79 3.47
C GLN A 37 -15.50 15.66 4.49
N ALA A 38 -15.33 14.42 4.02
CA ALA A 38 -15.36 13.24 4.89
C ALA A 38 -14.17 13.20 5.86
N ILE A 39 -12.96 13.45 5.36
CA ILE A 39 -11.72 13.33 6.13
C ILE A 39 -11.53 14.54 7.05
N GLY A 40 -11.77 15.77 6.56
CA GLY A 40 -11.51 17.00 7.32
C GLY A 40 -10.00 17.30 7.43
N THR A 41 -9.57 17.87 8.55
CA THR A 41 -8.17 18.26 8.77
C THR A 41 -7.26 17.06 8.97
N ILE A 42 -6.00 17.18 8.54
CA ILE A 42 -4.93 16.22 8.82
C ILE A 42 -3.97 16.83 9.84
N ASP A 43 -4.24 16.53 11.11
CA ASP A 43 -3.45 17.01 12.23
C ASP A 43 -2.29 16.04 12.56
N PRO A 44 -1.15 16.53 13.09
CA PRO A 44 -0.05 15.65 13.50
C PRO A 44 -0.50 14.59 14.52
N GLY A 45 -0.05 13.36 14.32
CA GLY A 45 -0.41 12.21 15.16
C GLY A 45 -1.84 11.68 14.99
N CYS A 46 -2.59 12.13 13.98
CA CYS A 46 -3.99 11.78 13.81
C CYS A 46 -4.24 10.27 13.59
N GLU A 47 -5.49 9.88 13.86
CA GLU A 47 -6.05 8.58 13.52
C GLU A 47 -7.47 8.78 13.01
N ILE A 48 -7.71 8.53 11.72
CA ILE A 48 -9.00 8.73 11.07
C ILE A 48 -9.42 7.42 10.45
N TYR A 49 -10.51 6.82 10.92
CA TYR A 49 -11.08 5.61 10.33
C TYR A 49 -12.45 5.93 9.73
N GLY A 50 -12.71 5.43 8.54
CA GLY A 50 -14.01 5.62 7.94
C GLY A 50 -14.39 4.66 6.84
N PHE A 51 -15.65 4.79 6.44
CA PHE A 51 -16.22 4.10 5.30
C PHE A 51 -16.73 5.11 4.27
N THR A 52 -16.67 4.71 3.01
CA THR A 52 -17.35 5.37 1.88
C THR A 52 -18.16 4.34 1.11
N LYS A 53 -19.20 4.78 0.40
CA LYS A 53 -19.97 3.96 -0.55
C LYS A 53 -19.51 4.17 -1.99
N GLY A 54 -18.31 4.72 -2.18
CA GLY A 54 -17.70 4.97 -3.47
C GLY A 54 -17.89 6.40 -4.00
N GLN A 55 -18.20 7.36 -3.11
CA GLN A 55 -18.27 8.79 -3.45
C GLN A 55 -16.90 9.36 -3.83
N PHE A 56 -15.83 8.77 -3.31
CA PHE A 56 -14.46 9.10 -3.61
C PHE A 56 -13.60 7.84 -3.57
N SER A 57 -12.41 7.94 -4.13
CA SER A 57 -11.46 6.86 -4.33
C SER A 57 -10.12 7.19 -3.68
N LEU A 58 -9.17 6.25 -3.75
CA LEU A 58 -7.86 6.42 -3.12
C LEU A 58 -7.09 7.63 -3.66
N ILE A 59 -7.28 8.01 -4.94
CA ILE A 59 -6.62 9.19 -5.50
C ILE A 59 -7.15 10.50 -4.90
N ASP A 60 -8.44 10.55 -4.55
CA ASP A 60 -9.05 11.72 -3.91
C ASP A 60 -8.54 11.88 -2.47
N ILE A 61 -8.31 10.77 -1.76
CA ILE A 61 -7.65 10.77 -0.45
C ILE A 61 -6.23 11.31 -0.58
N LEU A 62 -5.46 10.83 -1.57
CA LEU A 62 -4.09 11.30 -1.83
C LEU A 62 -4.05 12.81 -2.07
N GLU A 63 -4.91 13.33 -2.96
CA GLU A 63 -4.96 14.75 -3.30
C GLU A 63 -5.31 15.61 -2.08
N HIS A 64 -6.33 15.20 -1.31
CA HIS A 64 -6.70 15.88 -0.07
C HIS A 64 -5.57 15.86 0.98
N CYS A 65 -4.89 14.73 1.17
CA CYS A 65 -3.76 14.66 2.08
C CYS A 65 -2.61 15.59 1.62
N LEU A 66 -2.27 15.60 0.33
CA LEU A 66 -1.24 16.49 -0.21
C LEU A 66 -1.61 17.98 -0.07
N ASP A 67 -2.90 18.34 -0.18
CA ASP A 67 -3.38 19.71 0.08
C ASP A 67 -3.12 20.16 1.53
N GLN A 68 -3.11 19.23 2.48
CA GLN A 68 -2.95 19.53 3.92
C GLN A 68 -1.50 19.46 4.38
N ILE A 69 -0.75 18.45 3.92
CA ILE A 69 0.59 18.14 4.46
C ILE A 69 1.74 18.60 3.58
N GLY A 70 1.45 18.98 2.32
CA GLY A 70 2.43 19.40 1.33
C GLY A 70 3.14 18.25 0.61
N PRO A 71 4.16 18.57 -0.22
CA PRO A 71 4.80 17.61 -1.10
C PRO A 71 5.44 16.42 -0.36
N SER A 72 5.20 15.20 -0.86
CA SER A 72 5.56 13.97 -0.16
C SER A 72 6.07 12.86 -1.09
N ASP A 73 6.87 11.96 -0.52
CA ASP A 73 7.26 10.69 -1.12
C ASP A 73 6.16 9.66 -0.88
N ILE A 74 5.74 8.98 -1.95
CA ILE A 74 4.55 8.14 -1.95
C ILE A 74 4.92 6.69 -2.27
N THR A 75 4.38 5.73 -1.51
CA THR A 75 4.32 4.33 -1.95
C THR A 75 2.87 3.89 -1.98
N VAL A 76 2.45 3.19 -3.03
CA VAL A 76 1.13 2.58 -3.13
C VAL A 76 1.24 1.08 -3.39
N SER A 77 0.52 0.29 -2.60
CA SER A 77 0.25 -1.12 -2.89
C SER A 77 -1.19 -1.24 -3.35
N THR A 78 -1.43 -1.86 -4.50
CA THR A 78 -2.77 -2.03 -5.06
C THR A 78 -2.87 -3.29 -5.90
N TRP A 79 -4.03 -3.93 -5.93
CA TRP A 79 -4.25 -5.07 -6.81
C TRP A 79 -4.46 -4.67 -8.29
N SER A 80 -4.92 -3.44 -8.52
CA SER A 80 -5.13 -2.90 -9.87
C SER A 80 -5.04 -1.38 -9.85
N ALA A 81 -4.61 -0.79 -10.96
CA ALA A 81 -4.69 0.66 -11.19
C ALA A 81 -5.52 0.96 -12.45
N ALA A 82 -6.31 2.03 -12.45
CA ALA A 82 -7.03 2.48 -13.64
C ALA A 82 -6.34 3.68 -14.27
N SER A 83 -6.47 3.79 -15.60
CA SER A 83 -5.88 4.85 -16.42
C SER A 83 -6.16 6.27 -15.93
N GLY A 84 -7.36 6.55 -15.44
CA GLY A 84 -7.73 7.85 -14.85
C GLY A 84 -6.85 8.21 -13.65
N ASP A 85 -6.78 7.32 -12.67
CA ASP A 85 -6.03 7.52 -11.43
C ASP A 85 -4.52 7.53 -11.67
N ILE A 86 -4.02 6.73 -12.61
CA ILE A 86 -2.61 6.76 -13.06
C ILE A 86 -2.28 8.16 -13.61
N ARG A 87 -3.15 8.73 -14.45
CA ARG A 87 -2.96 10.09 -14.97
C ARG A 87 -3.05 11.14 -13.88
N ALA A 88 -3.99 11.02 -12.96
CA ALA A 88 -4.15 11.96 -11.85
C ALA A 88 -2.92 11.95 -10.94
N ALA A 89 -2.41 10.78 -10.56
CA ALA A 89 -1.16 10.65 -9.81
C ALA A 89 0.03 11.27 -10.56
N PHE A 90 0.13 11.02 -11.88
CA PHE A 90 1.21 11.59 -12.68
C PHE A 90 1.12 13.11 -12.79
N ARG A 91 -0.09 13.67 -12.90
CA ARG A 91 -0.32 15.12 -12.85
C ARG A 91 0.18 15.71 -11.53
N LEU A 92 -0.15 15.10 -10.39
CA LEU A 92 0.33 15.56 -9.07
C LEU A 92 1.86 15.52 -8.96
N MET A 93 2.52 14.57 -9.63
CA MET A 93 3.98 14.53 -9.74
C MET A 93 4.53 15.67 -10.61
N GLN A 94 3.90 15.96 -11.75
CA GLN A 94 4.29 17.10 -12.60
C GLN A 94 4.09 18.47 -11.92
N GLU A 95 3.11 18.56 -11.03
CA GLU A 95 2.85 19.73 -10.18
C GLU A 95 3.81 19.84 -8.98
N ASN A 96 4.82 18.96 -8.86
CA ASN A 96 5.75 18.87 -7.73
C ASN A 96 5.07 18.63 -6.37
N ARG A 97 3.85 18.10 -6.37
CA ARG A 97 3.12 17.70 -5.15
C ARG A 97 3.51 16.29 -4.71
N ILE A 98 3.91 15.44 -5.65
CA ILE A 98 4.52 14.13 -5.37
C ILE A 98 6.00 14.23 -5.68
N LYS A 99 6.86 14.00 -4.68
CA LYS A 99 8.33 14.04 -4.83
C LYS A 99 8.86 12.78 -5.52
N SER A 100 8.35 11.63 -5.09
CA SER A 100 8.61 10.33 -5.70
C SER A 100 7.40 9.42 -5.50
N MET A 101 7.24 8.42 -6.37
CA MET A 101 6.15 7.46 -6.26
C MET A 101 6.66 6.05 -6.52
N ARG A 102 6.32 5.11 -5.64
CA ARG A 102 6.59 3.67 -5.77
C ARG A 102 5.27 2.90 -5.85
N PHE A 103 5.23 1.86 -6.68
CA PHE A 103 4.07 1.01 -6.92
C PHE A 103 4.41 -0.45 -6.62
N ILE A 104 3.62 -1.09 -5.76
CA ILE A 104 3.56 -2.54 -5.62
C ILE A 104 2.23 -2.99 -6.23
N ILE A 105 2.29 -3.81 -7.27
CA ILE A 105 1.10 -4.23 -8.02
C ILE A 105 1.00 -5.74 -8.13
N ASP A 106 -0.23 -6.23 -8.27
CA ASP A 106 -0.46 -7.66 -8.39
C ASP A 106 0.06 -8.25 -9.70
N SER A 107 0.63 -9.47 -9.63
CA SER A 107 1.15 -10.20 -10.79
C SER A 107 0.10 -10.49 -11.87
N SER A 108 -1.19 -10.54 -11.52
CA SER A 108 -2.27 -10.69 -12.51
C SER A 108 -2.59 -9.39 -13.27
N PHE A 109 -2.16 -8.22 -12.80
CA PHE A 109 -2.55 -6.93 -13.38
C PHE A 109 -2.11 -6.81 -14.85
N LYS A 110 -0.89 -7.25 -15.18
CA LYS A 110 -0.39 -7.30 -16.56
C LYS A 110 -1.29 -8.10 -17.49
N GLY A 111 -1.73 -9.27 -17.05
CA GLY A 111 -2.60 -10.13 -17.87
C GLY A 111 -4.01 -9.55 -18.05
N ARG A 112 -4.55 -8.88 -17.02
CA ARG A 112 -5.91 -8.34 -17.04
C ARG A 112 -6.01 -6.98 -17.74
N LYS A 113 -4.99 -6.14 -17.63
CA LYS A 113 -4.95 -4.72 -18.06
C LYS A 113 -3.57 -4.32 -18.61
N PRO A 114 -3.10 -4.97 -19.70
CA PRO A 114 -1.79 -4.69 -20.27
C PRO A 114 -1.60 -3.23 -20.71
N GLU A 115 -2.67 -2.58 -21.16
CA GLU A 115 -2.69 -1.17 -21.58
C GLU A 115 -2.42 -0.21 -20.41
N PHE A 116 -2.99 -0.48 -19.24
CA PHE A 116 -2.77 0.35 -18.04
C PHE A 116 -1.38 0.11 -17.44
N CYS A 117 -0.86 -1.11 -17.53
CA CYS A 117 0.53 -1.40 -17.17
C CYS A 117 1.51 -0.60 -18.04
N LYS A 118 1.27 -0.57 -19.35
CA LYS A 118 2.09 0.20 -20.29
C LYS A 118 2.05 1.70 -19.97
N GLU A 119 0.87 2.24 -19.68
CA GLU A 119 0.73 3.65 -19.29
C GLU A 119 1.48 3.97 -17.99
N LEU A 120 1.40 3.10 -16.99
CA LEU A 120 2.09 3.26 -15.71
C LEU A 120 3.61 3.28 -15.91
N LEU A 121 4.14 2.33 -16.70
CA LEU A 121 5.56 2.27 -17.08
C LEU A 121 6.02 3.52 -17.84
N GLN A 122 5.21 4.01 -18.79
CA GLN A 122 5.55 5.19 -19.59
C GLN A 122 5.60 6.47 -18.76
N LYS A 123 4.75 6.59 -17.73
CA LYS A 123 4.64 7.80 -16.91
C LYS A 123 5.67 7.85 -15.80
N PHE A 124 5.84 6.76 -15.06
CA PHE A 124 6.65 6.75 -13.85
C PHE A 124 8.00 6.03 -14.02
N GLY A 125 8.24 5.41 -15.18
CA GLY A 125 9.41 4.58 -15.42
C GLY A 125 9.30 3.20 -14.75
N ALA A 126 10.16 2.27 -15.12
CA ALA A 126 10.02 0.90 -14.64
C ALA A 126 10.64 0.64 -13.27
N ASP A 127 11.55 1.50 -12.81
CA ASP A 127 12.15 1.33 -11.49
C ASP A 127 11.18 1.67 -10.36
N CYS A 128 10.13 2.44 -10.63
CA CYS A 128 9.12 2.77 -9.64
C CYS A 128 8.15 1.62 -9.33
N ILE A 129 8.27 0.46 -9.98
CA ILE A 129 7.25 -0.60 -9.92
C ILE A 129 7.87 -1.93 -9.50
N ARG A 130 7.22 -2.63 -8.58
CA ARG A 130 7.48 -4.03 -8.23
C ARG A 130 6.20 -4.84 -8.34
N VAL A 131 6.31 -6.06 -8.86
CA VAL A 131 5.16 -6.91 -9.20
C VAL A 131 5.17 -8.14 -8.31
N SER A 132 4.14 -8.35 -7.50
CA SER A 132 4.08 -9.49 -6.58
C SER A 132 2.65 -9.98 -6.43
N SER A 133 2.41 -11.16 -5.85
CA SER A 133 1.05 -11.56 -5.46
C SER A 133 0.61 -10.76 -4.23
N VAL A 134 0.07 -9.57 -4.46
CA VAL A 134 -0.38 -8.66 -3.40
C VAL A 134 -1.88 -8.43 -3.47
N HIS A 135 -2.52 -8.58 -2.32
CA HIS A 135 -3.90 -8.14 -2.12
C HIS A 135 -4.03 -7.06 -1.03
N ALA A 136 -2.93 -6.76 -0.34
CA ALA A 136 -2.85 -5.65 0.60
C ALA A 136 -2.92 -4.32 -0.16
N LYS A 137 -3.78 -3.42 0.32
CA LYS A 137 -3.98 -2.10 -0.28
C LYS A 137 -3.66 -1.05 0.76
N PHE A 138 -2.66 -0.26 0.45
CA PHE A 138 -2.21 0.80 1.33
C PHE A 138 -1.51 1.88 0.52
N MET A 139 -1.39 3.05 1.12
CA MET A 139 -0.58 4.14 0.62
C MET A 139 0.20 4.74 1.78
N THR A 140 1.49 4.99 1.57
CA THR A 140 2.32 5.74 2.53
C THR A 140 2.61 7.11 1.92
N MET A 141 2.60 8.15 2.75
CA MET A 141 3.01 9.49 2.38
C MET A 141 3.98 10.03 3.43
N LYS A 142 5.22 10.29 3.02
CA LYS A 142 6.28 10.73 3.92
C LYS A 142 6.85 12.07 3.47
N ASN A 143 7.02 12.98 4.43
CA ASN A 143 7.81 14.19 4.25
C ASN A 143 8.49 14.56 5.59
N ASP A 144 9.09 15.75 5.67
CA ASP A 144 9.85 16.19 6.84
C ASP A 144 8.98 16.35 8.10
N ARG A 145 7.65 16.41 7.94
CA ARG A 145 6.69 16.71 9.02
C ARG A 145 5.69 15.58 9.30
N TYR A 146 5.34 14.78 8.30
CA TYR A 146 4.29 13.77 8.38
C TYR A 146 4.75 12.40 7.92
N ASN A 147 4.21 11.38 8.59
CA ASN A 147 4.40 9.96 8.32
C ASN A 147 3.02 9.30 8.17
N LEU A 148 2.29 9.67 7.10
CA LEU A 148 0.95 9.16 6.90
C LEU A 148 0.97 7.74 6.34
N VAL A 149 0.23 6.85 6.99
CA VAL A 149 -0.06 5.50 6.50
C VAL A 149 -1.56 5.38 6.31
N ILE A 150 -1.95 5.14 5.05
CA ILE A 150 -3.33 4.95 4.63
C ILE A 150 -3.53 3.45 4.41
N ARG A 151 -4.37 2.81 5.22
CA ARG A 151 -4.78 1.41 5.06
C ARG A 151 -6.20 1.36 4.53
N THR A 152 -6.44 0.62 3.45
CA THR A 152 -7.74 0.69 2.77
C THR A 152 -8.10 -0.63 2.09
N SER A 153 -9.37 -0.78 1.73
CA SER A 153 -9.81 -1.82 0.80
C SER A 153 -9.82 -1.34 -0.67
N MET A 154 -9.66 -0.04 -0.91
CA MET A 154 -9.68 0.59 -2.24
C MET A 154 -8.46 0.21 -3.08
N ASN A 155 -8.69 -0.10 -4.34
CA ASN A 155 -7.63 -0.08 -5.33
C ASN A 155 -7.37 1.35 -5.82
N LEU A 156 -6.26 1.57 -6.54
CA LEU A 156 -6.00 2.83 -7.27
C LEU A 156 -6.85 2.93 -8.56
N ASN A 157 -8.16 2.86 -8.40
CA ASN A 157 -9.16 3.06 -9.44
C ASN A 157 -10.45 3.60 -8.82
N ASN A 158 -11.43 3.91 -9.67
CA ASN A 158 -12.78 4.18 -9.19
C ASN A 158 -13.37 2.91 -8.54
N ASN A 159 -13.64 2.98 -7.23
CA ASN A 159 -14.27 1.90 -6.46
C ASN A 159 -15.69 2.34 -6.06
N PRO A 160 -16.72 2.19 -6.92
CA PRO A 160 -18.11 2.52 -6.59
C PRO A 160 -18.72 1.44 -5.66
N ARG A 161 -18.08 1.20 -4.53
CA ARG A 161 -18.34 0.12 -3.57
C ARG A 161 -18.25 0.63 -2.15
N PHE A 162 -18.74 -0.18 -1.22
CA PHE A 162 -18.53 0.06 0.20
C PHE A 162 -17.08 -0.28 0.56
N GLU A 163 -16.29 0.75 0.85
CA GLU A 163 -14.85 0.64 1.05
C GLU A 163 -14.48 1.28 2.40
N ASN A 164 -13.52 0.69 3.10
CA ASN A 164 -12.95 1.27 4.31
C ASN A 164 -11.64 1.99 4.01
N PHE A 165 -11.34 3.01 4.80
CA PHE A 165 -10.05 3.67 4.83
C PHE A 165 -9.68 4.03 6.27
N GLU A 166 -8.38 4.02 6.54
CA GLU A 166 -7.78 4.45 7.79
C GLU A 166 -6.58 5.32 7.43
N ILE A 167 -6.47 6.51 8.02
CA ILE A 167 -5.37 7.45 7.84
C ILE A 167 -4.74 7.66 9.21
N SER A 168 -3.47 7.27 9.35
CA SER A 168 -2.73 7.38 10.60
C SER A 168 -1.46 8.19 10.35
N ASP A 169 -1.20 9.26 11.09
CA ASP A 169 0.14 9.86 11.16
C ASP A 169 0.95 9.15 12.25
N ASP A 170 1.80 8.21 11.83
CA ASP A 170 2.44 7.24 12.71
C ASP A 170 3.85 6.90 12.19
N PRO A 171 4.90 7.53 12.75
CA PRO A 171 6.29 7.26 12.36
C PRO A 171 6.71 5.80 12.52
N GLU A 172 6.18 5.08 13.50
CA GLU A 172 6.56 3.68 13.75
C GLU A 172 5.93 2.75 12.71
N LEU A 173 4.63 2.94 12.46
CA LEU A 173 3.95 2.21 11.39
C LEU A 173 4.56 2.54 10.02
N MET A 174 4.89 3.80 9.75
CA MET A 174 5.59 4.21 8.53
C MET A 174 6.93 3.49 8.38
N SER A 175 7.73 3.43 9.45
CA SER A 175 9.02 2.73 9.43
C SER A 175 8.85 1.26 9.07
N PHE A 176 7.91 0.57 9.71
CA PHE A 176 7.60 -0.82 9.42
C PHE A 176 7.15 -1.03 7.97
N MET A 177 6.23 -0.20 7.49
CA MET A 177 5.74 -0.30 6.11
C MET A 177 6.87 -0.03 5.10
N THR A 178 7.75 0.93 5.39
CA THR A 178 8.92 1.23 4.54
C THR A 178 9.89 0.06 4.48
N GLU A 179 10.17 -0.59 5.61
CA GLU A 179 11.04 -1.77 5.66
C GLU A 179 10.50 -2.90 4.78
N ILE A 180 9.20 -3.22 4.87
CA ILE A 180 8.56 -4.21 3.99
C ILE A 180 8.66 -3.83 2.51
N VAL A 181 8.42 -2.55 2.18
CA VAL A 181 8.53 -2.04 0.81
C VAL A 181 9.97 -2.17 0.29
N ASP A 182 10.95 -1.82 1.11
CA ASP A 182 12.37 -1.87 0.74
C ASP A 182 12.83 -3.32 0.54
N GLU A 183 12.38 -4.26 1.36
CA GLU A 183 12.63 -5.69 1.13
C GLU A 183 12.03 -6.15 -0.21
N ILE A 184 10.78 -5.78 -0.51
CA ILE A 184 10.16 -6.06 -1.83
C ILE A 184 11.01 -5.49 -2.97
N TRP A 185 11.55 -4.29 -2.80
CA TRP A 185 12.41 -3.65 -3.80
C TRP A 185 13.68 -4.44 -4.10
N LYS A 186 14.24 -5.15 -3.12
CA LYS A 186 15.43 -6.00 -3.29
C LYS A 186 15.16 -7.26 -4.12
N THR A 187 13.90 -7.70 -4.24
CA THR A 187 13.56 -8.97 -4.93
C THR A 187 13.57 -8.88 -6.45
N GLN A 188 13.41 -7.67 -7.00
CA GLN A 188 13.29 -7.45 -8.44
C GLN A 188 14.07 -6.20 -8.86
N LYS A 189 14.77 -6.30 -9.98
CA LYS A 189 15.32 -5.14 -10.68
C LYS A 189 14.21 -4.39 -11.41
N ALA A 190 14.50 -3.17 -11.86
CA ALA A 190 13.61 -2.42 -12.75
C ALA A 190 13.23 -3.28 -13.98
N HIS A 191 12.00 -3.14 -14.47
CA HIS A 191 11.37 -3.94 -15.54
C HIS A 191 11.12 -5.43 -15.24
N GLU A 192 11.93 -6.05 -14.39
CA GLU A 192 11.94 -7.50 -14.20
C GLU A 192 10.57 -8.07 -13.80
N GLY A 193 9.84 -7.37 -12.93
CA GLY A 193 8.51 -7.79 -12.49
C GLY A 193 7.48 -7.92 -13.61
N PHE A 194 7.59 -7.11 -14.67
CA PHE A 194 6.68 -7.22 -15.83
C PHE A 194 7.17 -8.24 -16.85
N GLU A 195 8.45 -8.59 -16.87
CA GLU A 195 9.02 -9.55 -17.82
C GLU A 195 8.89 -10.99 -17.31
N CYS A 196 8.92 -11.17 -16.00
CA CYS A 196 8.78 -12.46 -15.35
C CYS A 196 7.36 -13.05 -15.50
N SER A 197 7.28 -14.38 -15.50
CA SER A 197 6.01 -15.08 -15.34
C SER A 197 5.43 -14.82 -13.94
N ARG A 198 4.11 -15.00 -13.79
CA ARG A 198 3.45 -14.91 -12.49
C ARG A 198 4.14 -15.77 -11.43
N SER A 199 4.39 -17.04 -11.74
CA SER A 199 5.06 -17.98 -10.84
C SER A 199 6.47 -17.52 -10.43
N ALA A 200 7.22 -16.89 -11.33
CA ALA A 200 8.54 -16.36 -11.01
C ALA A 200 8.48 -15.16 -10.05
N ASN A 201 7.50 -14.25 -10.23
CA ASN A 201 7.27 -13.16 -9.29
C ASN A 201 6.83 -13.66 -7.92
N ASP A 202 5.90 -14.62 -7.90
CA ASP A 202 5.35 -15.18 -6.66
C ASP A 202 6.44 -15.94 -5.86
N ASN A 203 7.35 -16.65 -6.54
CA ASN A 203 8.48 -17.33 -5.90
C ASN A 203 9.48 -16.35 -5.26
N LYS A 204 9.82 -15.25 -5.94
CA LYS A 204 10.70 -14.21 -5.40
C LYS A 204 10.09 -13.55 -4.16
N PHE A 205 8.78 -13.33 -4.17
CA PHE A 205 8.10 -12.83 -2.98
C PHE A 205 8.13 -13.84 -1.83
N SER A 206 7.98 -15.13 -2.11
CA SER A 206 8.05 -16.18 -1.08
C SER A 206 9.42 -16.25 -0.39
N THR A 207 10.48 -15.72 -1.03
CA THR A 207 11.82 -15.66 -0.45
C THR A 207 12.08 -14.44 0.44
N LEU A 208 11.17 -13.45 0.50
CA LEU A 208 11.32 -12.19 1.27
C LEU A 208 11.49 -12.37 2.78
N PHE A 209 11.32 -13.59 3.29
CA PHE A 209 11.24 -13.85 4.71
C PHE A 209 12.24 -14.91 5.20
N ASN A 210 13.29 -15.21 4.42
CA ASN A 210 14.32 -16.15 4.87
C ASN A 210 15.49 -15.43 5.56
N ASN A 211 15.83 -15.89 6.77
CA ASN A 211 16.77 -15.34 7.76
C ASN A 211 16.23 -14.27 8.75
N GLY A 212 14.99 -14.43 9.25
CA GLY A 212 14.80 -14.20 10.69
C GLY A 212 13.50 -13.58 11.24
N SER A 213 12.54 -13.07 10.46
CA SER A 213 11.25 -12.50 10.94
C SER A 213 10.36 -12.10 9.75
N ILE A 214 9.01 -12.12 9.68
CA ILE A 214 7.97 -13.11 10.04
C ILE A 214 7.59 -13.85 8.74
N VAL A 215 7.37 -15.18 8.81
CA VAL A 215 6.93 -16.02 7.66
C VAL A 215 5.52 -16.56 7.93
N PRO A 216 4.61 -16.51 6.93
CA PRO A 216 4.31 -17.76 6.24
C PRO A 216 4.44 -17.62 4.70
N ALA A 217 5.32 -18.44 4.14
CA ALA A 217 5.45 -18.67 2.71
C ALA A 217 4.18 -19.38 2.26
N HIS A 218 3.52 -18.83 1.24
CA HIS A 218 2.33 -19.35 0.58
C HIS A 218 1.04 -19.55 1.44
N PRO A 219 -0.12 -18.99 1.03
CA PRO A 219 -1.40 -19.18 1.74
C PRO A 219 -1.83 -20.66 1.92
N SER A 220 -1.36 -21.56 1.05
CA SER A 220 -1.61 -23.01 1.18
C SER A 220 -0.86 -23.64 2.34
N ASP A 221 0.26 -23.08 2.78
CA ASP A 221 1.13 -23.72 3.75
C ASP A 221 0.64 -23.43 5.18
N LEU A 222 -0.11 -22.34 5.32
CA LEU A 222 -0.94 -22.03 6.49
C LEU A 222 -2.15 -22.95 6.64
N ILE A 223 -2.71 -23.44 5.53
CA ILE A 223 -3.96 -24.21 5.52
C ILE A 223 -3.69 -25.73 5.52
N THR A 224 -2.60 -26.19 4.92
CA THR A 224 -2.35 -27.63 4.67
C THR A 224 -1.27 -28.25 5.56
N GLY A 225 -0.50 -27.46 6.31
CA GLY A 225 0.49 -27.95 7.27
C GLY A 225 1.70 -28.68 6.65
N LYS A 226 1.89 -28.59 5.33
CA LYS A 226 3.07 -29.11 4.64
C LYS A 226 4.04 -27.97 4.35
N LEU A 227 5.11 -27.88 5.15
CA LEU A 227 6.28 -27.09 4.80
C LEU A 227 7.14 -27.91 3.82
N ALA A 228 7.44 -27.36 2.65
CA ALA A 228 8.54 -27.79 1.79
C ALA A 228 9.81 -27.04 2.17
#